data_AF-A0A9P5ZR44-F1
#
_entry.id   AF-A0A9P5ZR44-F1
#
_cell.length_a   1.000
_cell.length_b   1.000
_cell.length_c   1.000
_cell.angle_alpha   90.00
_cell.angle_beta   90.00
_cell.angle_gamma   90.00
#
_symmetry.space_group_name_H-M   'P 1'
#
loop_
_entity.id
_entity.type
_entity.pdbx_description
1 polymer ?
#
loop_
_entity_poly.entity_id
_entity_poly.type
_entity_poly.pdbx_seq_one_letter_code
_entity_poly.pdbx_strand_id
1 'polypeptide(L)'
;KLTVLGVYVPNSITDNAKFWDALRVFFIENPNERRPDLMLGDFNIVEDTIDRQPAHMERNSATEALDKLKLELGMRDRWRKIYPDSVQFTFQQMRRDDNDTPAMSQIDRIYITNDQLKRSREWRIKPSGLDAADHWIISVQISAKQAPEIGNGRGY
;
A
#
# COMPACT_ATOMS: atom_id res chain seq x y z
N LYS A 1 -7.56 -13.83 -14.78
CA LYS A 1 -7.30 -12.38 -14.99
C LYS A 1 -6.92 -11.77 -13.63
N LEU A 2 -6.11 -10.71 -13.55
CA LEU A 2 -5.78 -10.00 -12.31
C LEU A 2 -6.60 -8.71 -12.24
N THR A 3 -7.12 -8.32 -11.07
CA THR A 3 -7.79 -7.01 -10.86
C THR A 3 -7.00 -6.18 -9.86
N VAL A 4 -6.78 -4.91 -10.19
CA VAL A 4 -5.99 -3.99 -9.37
C VAL A 4 -6.82 -2.73 -9.10
N LEU A 5 -6.96 -2.35 -7.84
CA LEU A 5 -7.61 -1.12 -7.39
C LEU A 5 -6.53 -0.07 -7.06
N GLY A 6 -6.50 1.01 -7.84
CA GLY A 6 -5.67 2.18 -7.55
C GLY A 6 -6.44 3.18 -6.68
N VAL A 7 -5.80 3.73 -5.66
CA VAL A 7 -6.41 4.73 -4.75
C VAL A 7 -5.54 5.97 -4.62
N TYR A 8 -6.18 7.13 -4.47
CA TYR A 8 -5.57 8.38 -4.04
C TYR A 8 -6.54 9.03 -3.06
N VAL A 9 -6.15 9.05 -1.79
CA VAL A 9 -7.11 9.17 -0.69
C VAL A 9 -7.00 10.55 -0.04
N PRO A 10 -8.10 11.18 0.42
CA PRO A 10 -8.02 12.49 1.06
C PRO A 10 -7.09 12.55 2.27
N ASN A 11 -6.46 13.71 2.49
CA ASN A 11 -5.59 13.99 3.64
C ASN A 11 -6.35 14.16 4.97
N SER A 12 -7.59 14.67 4.91
CA SER A 12 -8.45 14.86 6.08
C SER A 12 -8.88 13.51 6.66
N ILE A 13 -8.61 13.26 7.95
CA ILE A 13 -9.01 12.01 8.63
C ILE A 13 -10.50 11.69 8.40
N THR A 14 -11.36 12.70 8.49
CA THR A 14 -12.81 12.54 8.31
C THR A 14 -13.17 12.11 6.89
N ASP A 15 -12.58 12.73 5.87
CA ASP A 15 -12.91 12.44 4.48
C ASP A 15 -12.23 11.16 3.99
N ASN A 16 -11.06 10.84 4.54
CA ASN A 16 -10.36 9.58 4.38
C ASN A 16 -11.21 8.41 4.92
N ALA A 17 -11.75 8.54 6.13
CA ALA A 17 -12.67 7.55 6.70
C ALA A 17 -13.91 7.33 5.82
N LYS A 18 -14.55 8.43 5.38
CA LYS A 18 -15.71 8.36 4.47
C LYS A 18 -15.37 7.70 3.14
N PHE A 19 -14.18 7.94 2.59
CA PHE A 19 -13.72 7.32 1.35
C PHE A 19 -13.65 5.79 1.49
N TRP A 20 -13.05 5.29 2.57
CA TRP A 20 -12.97 3.83 2.81
C TRP A 20 -14.34 3.21 3.06
N ASP A 21 -15.19 3.86 3.84
CA ASP A 21 -16.55 3.36 4.09
C ASP A 21 -17.37 3.33 2.80
N ALA A 22 -17.25 4.34 1.93
CA ALA A 22 -17.93 4.35 0.64
C ALA A 22 -17.47 3.20 -0.27
N LEU A 23 -16.15 2.96 -0.36
CA LEU A 23 -15.60 1.81 -1.10
C LEU A 23 -16.09 0.47 -0.53
N ARG A 24 -16.13 0.35 0.80
CA ARG A 24 -16.61 -0.86 1.48
C ARG A 24 -18.09 -1.10 1.18
N VAL A 25 -18.93 -0.07 1.30
CA VAL A 25 -20.36 -0.13 0.98
C VAL A 25 -20.56 -0.51 -0.48
N PHE A 26 -19.80 0.08 -1.41
CA PHE A 26 -19.87 -0.27 -2.83
C PHE A 26 -19.68 -1.78 -3.08
N PHE A 27 -18.65 -2.41 -2.50
CA PHE A 27 -18.42 -3.86 -2.69
C PHE A 27 -19.41 -4.76 -1.94
N ILE A 28 -20.09 -4.24 -0.92
CA ILE A 28 -21.18 -4.96 -0.22
C ILE A 28 -22.46 -4.90 -1.06
N GLU A 29 -22.80 -3.73 -1.59
CA GLU A 29 -24.01 -3.51 -2.39
C GLU A 29 -23.90 -4.10 -3.80
N ASN A 30 -22.68 -4.30 -4.30
CA ASN A 30 -22.40 -4.84 -5.62
C ASN A 30 -21.64 -6.18 -5.53
N PRO A 31 -22.25 -7.28 -5.03
CA PRO A 31 -21.57 -8.56 -4.82
C PRO A 31 -21.11 -9.23 -6.12
N ASN A 32 -21.69 -8.85 -7.25
CA ASN A 32 -21.30 -9.34 -8.57
C ASN A 32 -20.11 -8.56 -9.16
N GLU A 33 -19.76 -7.40 -8.58
CA GLU A 33 -18.60 -6.63 -9.01
C GLU A 33 -17.32 -7.39 -8.64
N ARG A 34 -16.33 -7.34 -9.53
CA ARG A 34 -15.13 -8.13 -9.32
C ARG A 34 -14.27 -7.51 -8.23
N ARG A 35 -14.14 -8.20 -7.10
CA ARG A 35 -13.27 -7.77 -6.00
C ARG A 35 -11.81 -7.69 -6.45
N PRO A 36 -11.07 -6.66 -6.01
CA PRO A 36 -9.67 -6.49 -6.37
C PRO A 36 -8.78 -7.57 -5.77
N ASP A 37 -7.80 -8.01 -6.57
CA ASP A 37 -6.73 -8.89 -6.11
C ASP A 37 -5.62 -8.12 -5.38
N LEU A 38 -5.41 -6.86 -5.78
CA LEU A 38 -4.48 -5.91 -5.18
C LEU A 38 -5.17 -4.55 -5.01
N MET A 39 -4.84 -3.84 -3.94
CA MET A 39 -5.15 -2.42 -3.76
C MET A 39 -3.85 -1.67 -3.49
N LEU A 40 -3.59 -0.60 -4.23
CA LEU A 40 -2.38 0.20 -4.04
C LEU A 40 -2.59 1.69 -4.32
N GLY A 41 -1.72 2.51 -3.77
CA GLY A 41 -1.69 3.95 -4.01
C GLY A 41 -1.25 4.70 -2.77
N ASP A 42 -1.59 5.99 -2.73
CA ASP A 42 -1.37 6.87 -1.60
C ASP A 42 -2.62 6.90 -0.71
N PHE A 43 -2.43 6.43 0.53
CA PHE A 43 -3.49 6.28 1.52
C PHE A 43 -3.65 7.52 2.39
N ASN A 44 -2.68 8.43 2.38
CA ASN A 44 -2.62 9.60 3.27
C ASN A 44 -2.85 9.30 4.76
N ILE A 45 -2.55 8.06 5.19
CA ILE A 45 -2.61 7.63 6.59
C ILE A 45 -1.46 6.69 6.94
N VAL A 46 -1.03 6.79 8.19
CA VAL A 46 -0.02 5.94 8.82
C VAL A 46 -0.75 4.89 9.65
N GLU A 47 -0.44 3.60 9.44
CA GLU A 47 -1.11 2.52 10.17
C GLU A 47 -0.40 2.15 11.49
N ASP A 48 0.93 2.27 11.54
CA ASP A 48 1.74 1.92 12.71
C ASP A 48 2.74 3.03 13.07
N THR A 49 3.12 3.09 14.33
CA THR A 49 4.16 3.97 14.87
C THR A 49 5.50 3.90 14.13
N ILE A 50 5.89 2.69 13.67
CA ILE A 50 7.15 2.46 12.93
C ILE A 50 7.12 3.09 11.52
N ASP A 51 5.93 3.40 11.02
CA ASP A 51 5.69 3.95 9.70
C ASP A 51 5.80 5.49 9.69
N ARG A 52 6.31 6.12 10.75
CA ARG A 52 6.45 7.58 10.86
C ARG A 52 7.69 8.03 11.62
N GLN A 53 8.24 9.16 11.21
CA GLN A 53 9.22 9.95 11.97
C GLN A 53 8.73 11.41 12.11
N PRO A 54 8.65 11.98 13.33
CA PRO A 54 8.88 11.33 14.63
C PRO A 54 7.81 10.28 14.95
N ALA A 55 8.22 9.18 15.59
CA ALA A 55 7.32 8.08 15.91
C ALA A 55 6.24 8.49 16.92
N HIS A 56 4.97 8.26 16.55
CA HIS A 56 3.81 8.37 17.44
C HIS A 56 2.65 7.55 16.87
N MET A 57 1.71 7.15 17.73
CA MET A 57 0.57 6.32 17.32
C MET A 57 -0.60 7.21 16.91
N GLU A 58 -1.16 6.96 15.73
CA GLU A 58 -2.33 7.67 15.21
C GLU A 58 -3.48 6.72 14.85
N ARG A 59 -3.95 5.93 15.82
CA ARG A 59 -5.21 5.20 15.63
C ARG A 59 -6.36 6.22 15.56
N ASN A 60 -7.09 6.22 14.46
CA ASN A 60 -8.19 7.15 14.21
C ASN A 60 -9.27 6.49 13.33
N SER A 61 -10.36 7.22 13.08
CA SER A 61 -11.49 6.73 12.27
C SER A 61 -11.09 6.31 10.85
N ALA A 62 -10.08 6.94 10.25
CA ALA A 62 -9.58 6.56 8.93
C ALA A 62 -8.88 5.19 8.95
N THR A 63 -7.98 4.97 9.92
CA THR A 63 -7.32 3.66 10.10
C THR A 63 -8.33 2.54 10.38
N GLU A 64 -9.36 2.82 11.18
CA GLU A 64 -10.42 1.85 11.48
C GLU A 64 -11.30 1.55 10.25
N ALA A 65 -11.63 2.55 9.43
CA ALA A 65 -12.40 2.35 8.21
C ALA A 65 -11.61 1.54 7.17
N LEU A 66 -10.30 1.80 7.04
CA LEU A 66 -9.41 1.00 6.20
C LEU A 66 -9.31 -0.45 6.70
N ASP A 67 -9.19 -0.68 8.01
CA ASP A 67 -9.20 -2.03 8.59
C ASP A 67 -10.46 -2.81 8.20
N LYS A 68 -11.64 -2.17 8.29
CA LYS A 68 -12.91 -2.78 7.88
C LYS A 68 -12.93 -3.11 6.39
N LEU A 69 -12.44 -2.21 5.53
CA LEU A 69 -12.36 -2.47 4.09
C LEU A 69 -11.40 -3.63 3.78
N LYS A 70 -10.21 -3.67 4.39
CA LYS A 70 -9.24 -4.77 4.21
C LYS A 70 -9.84 -6.11 4.64
N LEU A 71 -10.57 -6.13 5.76
CA LEU A 71 -11.26 -7.33 6.24
C LEU A 71 -12.32 -7.79 5.23
N GLU A 72 -13.17 -6.87 4.77
CA GLU A 72 -14.21 -7.13 3.77
C GLU A 72 -13.61 -7.71 2.47
N LEU A 73 -12.50 -7.14 1.99
CA LEU A 73 -11.85 -7.57 0.75
C LEU A 73 -10.85 -8.72 0.94
N GLY A 74 -10.63 -9.21 2.16
CA GLY A 74 -9.66 -10.25 2.46
C GLY A 74 -8.20 -9.87 2.14
N MET A 75 -7.87 -8.59 2.27
CA MET A 75 -6.59 -7.99 1.92
C MET A 75 -5.62 -7.91 3.09
N ARG A 76 -4.32 -8.04 2.79
CA ARG A 76 -3.25 -7.99 3.80
C ARG A 76 -2.06 -7.17 3.33
N ASP A 77 -1.39 -6.54 4.30
CA ASP A 77 -0.10 -5.92 4.07
C ASP A 77 0.98 -7.00 4.07
N ARG A 78 1.55 -7.28 2.90
CA ARG A 78 2.62 -8.25 2.77
C ARG A 78 3.99 -7.62 2.96
N TRP A 79 4.16 -6.32 2.71
CA TRP A 79 5.41 -5.60 2.97
C TRP A 79 5.76 -5.70 4.46
N ARG A 80 4.86 -5.25 5.34
CA ARG A 80 5.06 -5.27 6.79
C ARG A 80 5.22 -6.70 7.34
N LYS A 81 4.58 -7.69 6.71
CA LYS A 81 4.77 -9.10 7.07
C LYS A 81 6.16 -9.64 6.73
N ILE A 82 6.79 -9.16 5.65
CA ILE A 82 8.15 -9.58 5.27
C ILE A 82 9.20 -8.80 6.06
N TYR A 83 8.92 -7.52 6.34
CA TYR A 83 9.85 -6.58 6.96
C TYR A 83 9.24 -5.96 8.24
N PRO A 84 8.97 -6.76 9.28
CA PRO A 84 8.22 -6.30 10.47
C PRO A 84 8.89 -5.11 11.17
N ASP A 85 10.22 -5.13 11.26
CA ASP A 85 11.01 -4.14 12.01
C ASP A 85 11.66 -3.08 11.11
N SER A 86 11.34 -3.08 9.81
CA SER A 86 11.94 -2.11 8.89
C SER A 86 11.28 -0.74 9.01
N VAL A 87 12.11 0.26 9.25
CA VAL A 87 11.77 1.69 9.17
C VAL A 87 12.06 2.15 7.75
N GLN A 88 11.04 2.11 6.89
CA GLN A 88 11.10 2.66 5.54
C GLN A 88 9.89 3.54 5.31
N PHE A 89 10.15 4.78 4.88
CA PHE A 89 9.11 5.74 4.55
C PHE A 89 8.77 5.66 3.06
N THR A 90 7.73 6.37 2.63
CA THR A 90 7.41 6.57 1.21
C THR A 90 7.14 8.03 0.90
N PHE A 91 7.02 8.87 1.92
CA PHE A 91 6.77 10.29 1.80
C PHE A 91 7.69 11.07 2.74
N GLN A 92 8.18 12.21 2.25
CA GLN A 92 8.91 13.19 3.05
C GLN A 92 8.26 14.56 2.94
N GLN A 93 7.82 15.12 4.07
CA GLN A 93 7.31 16.47 4.10
C GLN A 93 8.44 17.48 3.80
N MET A 94 8.17 18.45 2.92
CA MET A 94 9.11 19.53 2.65
C MET A 94 9.47 20.27 3.94
N ARG A 95 10.77 20.52 4.12
CA ARG A 95 11.28 21.27 5.26
C ARG A 95 10.81 22.72 5.18
N ARG A 96 10.48 23.30 6.34
CA ARG A 96 10.16 24.73 6.45
C ARG A 96 11.40 25.56 6.77
N ASP A 97 12.37 24.96 7.47
CA ASP A 97 13.67 25.53 7.84
C ASP A 97 14.77 24.49 7.59
N ASP A 98 15.98 24.96 7.28
CA ASP A 98 17.16 24.13 7.03
C ASP A 98 17.56 23.30 8.27
N ASN A 99 17.22 23.80 9.47
CA ASN A 99 17.48 23.15 10.74
C ASN A 99 16.41 22.13 11.17
N ASP A 100 15.29 22.04 10.46
CA ASP A 100 14.22 21.11 10.81
C ASP A 100 14.55 19.68 10.34
N THR A 101 14.35 18.72 11.26
CA THR A 101 14.31 17.31 10.87
C THR A 101 13.02 17.08 10.06
N PRO A 102 13.12 16.60 8.81
CA PRO A 102 11.93 16.41 7.97
C PRO A 102 11.04 15.31 8.57
N ALA A 103 9.74 15.59 8.62
CA ALA A 103 8.76 14.55 8.94
C ALA A 103 8.67 13.58 7.75
N MET A 104 8.64 12.29 8.05
CA MET A 104 8.56 11.23 7.04
C MET A 104 7.51 10.21 7.43
N SER A 105 6.86 9.60 6.44
CA SER A 105 5.82 8.61 6.68
C SER A 105 5.77 7.55 5.59
N GLN A 106 5.29 6.35 5.93
CA GLN A 106 4.91 5.31 4.97
C GLN A 106 3.39 5.36 4.75
N ILE A 107 2.99 6.13 3.73
CA ILE A 107 1.59 6.37 3.36
C ILE A 107 1.21 5.75 2.01
N ASP A 108 2.21 5.35 1.22
CA ASP A 108 1.99 4.58 0.00
C ASP A 108 2.03 3.09 0.34
N ARG A 109 0.96 2.36 0.02
CA ARG A 109 0.82 0.95 0.40
C ARG A 109 0.36 0.06 -0.75
N ILE A 110 0.70 -1.22 -0.66
CA ILE A 110 0.16 -2.28 -1.51
C ILE A 110 -0.43 -3.37 -0.60
N TYR A 111 -1.75 -3.53 -0.64
CA TYR A 111 -2.42 -4.67 -0.03
C TYR A 111 -2.78 -5.71 -1.09
N ILE A 112 -2.74 -6.97 -0.67
CA ILE A 112 -2.88 -8.11 -1.56
C ILE A 112 -3.73 -9.21 -0.92
N THR A 113 -4.51 -9.93 -1.71
CA THR A 113 -5.25 -11.10 -1.21
C THR A 113 -4.29 -12.26 -0.88
N ASN A 114 -4.73 -13.18 -0.02
CA ASN A 114 -3.95 -14.37 0.34
C ASN A 114 -3.54 -15.21 -0.88
N ASP A 115 -4.36 -15.24 -1.92
CA ASP A 115 -4.09 -16.01 -3.14
C ASP A 115 -2.94 -15.41 -3.96
N GLN A 116 -2.93 -14.09 -4.15
CA GLN A 116 -1.83 -13.45 -4.86
C GLN A 116 -0.57 -13.33 -3.99
N LEU A 117 -0.70 -13.34 -2.66
CA LEU A 117 0.44 -13.32 -1.73
C LEU A 117 1.44 -14.45 -2.02
N LYS A 118 0.94 -15.66 -2.33
CA LYS A 118 1.77 -16.83 -2.71
C LYS A 118 2.57 -16.64 -3.99
N ARG A 119 2.19 -15.67 -4.83
CA ARG A 119 2.78 -15.37 -6.15
C ARG A 119 3.51 -14.03 -6.19
N SER A 120 3.56 -13.34 -5.05
CA SER A 120 4.22 -12.06 -4.89
C SER A 120 5.68 -12.22 -4.51
N ARG A 121 6.55 -11.43 -5.14
CA ARG A 121 7.99 -11.35 -4.86
C ARG A 121 8.50 -9.95 -5.17
N GLU A 122 9.77 -9.70 -4.86
CA GLU A 122 10.45 -8.44 -5.22
C GLU A 122 9.69 -7.19 -4.73
N TRP A 123 9.30 -7.21 -3.46
CA TRP A 123 8.71 -6.06 -2.80
C TRP A 123 9.79 -5.00 -2.61
N ARG A 124 9.57 -3.77 -3.12
CA ARG A 124 10.57 -2.69 -3.10
C ARG A 124 9.93 -1.33 -2.82
N ILE A 125 10.68 -0.51 -2.10
CA ILE A 125 10.48 0.94 -1.96
C ILE A 125 11.75 1.61 -2.48
N LYS A 126 11.63 2.57 -3.39
CA LYS A 126 12.78 3.26 -3.97
C LYS A 126 12.46 4.73 -4.28
N PRO A 127 13.45 5.62 -4.28
CA PRO A 127 13.28 6.98 -4.77
C PRO A 127 12.64 6.99 -6.17
N SER A 128 11.76 7.95 -6.41
CA SER A 128 11.09 8.10 -7.71
C SER A 128 12.05 8.49 -8.84
N GLY A 129 13.22 9.04 -8.49
CA GLY A 129 14.19 9.57 -9.45
C GLY A 129 13.80 10.94 -10.00
N LEU A 130 12.79 11.58 -9.42
CA LEU A 130 12.36 12.94 -9.74
C LEU A 130 12.78 13.86 -8.58
N ASP A 131 13.59 14.86 -8.88
CA ASP A 131 14.20 15.75 -7.86
C ASP A 131 13.15 16.52 -7.02
N ALA A 132 11.94 16.70 -7.56
CA ALA A 132 10.85 17.43 -6.91
C ALA A 132 9.76 16.53 -6.29
N ALA A 133 9.88 15.21 -6.40
CA ALA A 133 8.88 14.29 -5.85
C ALA A 133 9.13 14.04 -4.37
N ASP A 134 8.12 14.32 -3.56
CA ASP A 134 8.04 14.02 -2.13
C ASP A 134 7.66 12.57 -1.84
N HIS A 135 7.15 11.84 -2.85
CA HIS A 135 6.86 10.40 -2.78
C HIS A 135 7.94 9.51 -3.41
N TRP A 136 8.11 8.32 -2.82
CA TRP A 136 8.90 7.20 -3.33
C TRP A 136 8.01 6.17 -4.02
N ILE A 137 8.59 5.43 -4.97
CA ILE A 137 7.89 4.38 -5.69
C ILE A 137 7.88 3.10 -4.87
N ILE A 138 6.69 2.58 -4.60
CA ILE A 138 6.47 1.23 -4.09
C ILE A 138 6.14 0.27 -5.23
N SER A 139 6.61 -0.98 -5.13
CA SER A 139 6.35 -1.98 -6.18
C SER A 139 6.38 -3.41 -5.66
N VAL A 140 5.68 -4.29 -6.37
CA VAL A 140 5.68 -5.74 -6.18
C VAL A 140 5.64 -6.42 -7.54
N GLN A 141 6.28 -7.57 -7.67
CA GLN A 141 6.12 -8.45 -8.83
C GLN A 141 5.14 -9.59 -8.54
N ILE A 142 4.17 -9.77 -9.43
CA ILE A 142 3.19 -10.87 -9.39
C ILE A 142 3.43 -11.83 -10.55
N SER A 143 3.74 -13.09 -10.25
CA SER A 143 3.96 -14.12 -11.29
C SER A 143 2.65 -14.56 -11.92
N ALA A 144 2.52 -14.64 -13.25
CA ALA A 144 1.33 -15.16 -13.93
C ALA A 144 1.14 -16.68 -13.71
N LYS A 145 -0.11 -17.15 -13.60
CA LYS A 145 -0.47 -18.56 -13.36
C LYS A 145 -0.18 -19.49 -14.58
N GLN A 146 0.20 -18.91 -15.72
CA GLN A 146 0.42 -19.58 -17.02
C GLN A 146 1.65 -19.00 -17.75
N ALA A 147 2.67 -18.55 -17.02
CA ALA A 147 3.95 -18.35 -17.70
C ALA A 147 4.44 -19.74 -18.14
N PRO A 148 4.75 -19.97 -19.44
CA PRO A 148 5.37 -21.23 -19.83
C PRO A 148 6.64 -21.39 -18.99
N GLU A 149 6.85 -22.57 -18.41
CA GLU A 149 8.17 -22.93 -17.94
C GLU A 149 9.09 -22.91 -19.16
N ILE A 150 9.88 -21.84 -19.32
CA ILE A 150 11.04 -21.90 -20.19
C ILE A 150 12.03 -22.81 -19.45
N GLY A 151 11.95 -24.11 -19.76
CA GLY A 151 12.85 -25.12 -19.25
C GLY A 151 14.30 -24.74 -19.57
N ASN A 152 15.22 -25.16 -18.69
CA ASN A 152 16.66 -24.91 -18.78
C ASN A 152 17.16 -24.98 -20.22
N GLY A 153 17.65 -23.85 -20.74
CA GLY A 153 18.46 -23.83 -21.94
C GLY A 153 19.66 -24.75 -21.73
N ARG A 154 19.61 -25.94 -22.32
CA ARG A 154 20.81 -26.75 -22.58
C ARG A 154 21.53 -26.11 -23.76
N GLY A 155 22.83 -25.93 -23.59
CA GLY A 155 23.67 -25.07 -24.42
C GLY A 155 23.93 -25.56 -25.85
N TYR A 156 24.66 -24.71 -26.55
CA TYR A 156 25.82 -25.05 -27.38
C TYR A 156 26.85 -23.94 -27.19
#